data_AF-A0A1E1WC43-F1
#
_entry.id   AF-A0A1E1WC43-F1
#
_cell.length_a   1.000
_cell.length_b   1.000
_cell.length_c   1.000
_cell.angle_alpha   90.00
_cell.angle_beta   90.00
_cell.angle_gamma   90.00
#
_symmetry.space_group_name_H-M   'P 1'
#
loop_
_entity.id
_entity.type
_entity.pdbx_description
1 polymer ?
#
loop_
_entity_poly.entity_id
_entity_poly.type
_entity_poly.pdbx_seq_one_letter_code
_entity_poly.pdbx_strand_id
1 'polypeptide(L)'
;PKHFLGCPSVLVVAMSIIVFLYSTLGLFGYFRYGDALKGSITLNLPIDDWPAICAKVFIALSIFFTYPLQFFVVFDVFTRYVKPRIKENYWSTTQFVARILGVCFCVIIGVALPLLEQIINIVGAMFYSILGIIIPAVIETVFRWYDLGRYNWVLWKNIVIILFGSFILIS
;
A
#
# COMPACT_ATOMS: atom_id res chain seq x y z
N PRO A 1 4.83 25.23 -2.65
CA PRO A 1 5.91 24.21 -2.60
C PRO A 1 6.71 24.18 -1.27
N LYS A 2 7.11 25.32 -0.69
CA LYS A 2 7.94 25.36 0.54
C LYS A 2 7.21 24.96 1.83
N HIS A 3 5.88 25.17 1.91
CA HIS A 3 5.05 24.74 3.05
C HIS A 3 4.75 23.23 3.12
N PHE A 4 5.00 22.47 2.05
CA PHE A 4 4.89 20.99 2.10
C PHE A 4 6.12 20.35 2.77
N LEU A 5 7.26 21.04 2.81
CA LEU A 5 8.55 20.55 3.32
C LEU A 5 9.05 21.29 4.58
N GLY A 6 8.46 22.42 4.96
CA GLY A 6 8.85 23.17 6.17
C GLY A 6 8.39 22.49 7.47
N CYS A 7 9.03 22.74 8.61
CA CYS A 7 8.62 22.18 9.91
C CYS A 7 7.54 23.04 10.58
N PRO A 8 6.38 22.45 10.99
CA PRO A 8 5.98 21.06 10.79
C PRO A 8 5.45 20.82 9.38
N SER A 9 5.92 19.75 8.73
CA SER A 9 5.53 19.47 7.34
C SER A 9 4.15 18.84 7.33
N VAL A 10 3.33 19.20 6.34
CA VAL A 10 1.98 18.63 6.18
C VAL A 10 2.03 17.11 6.17
N LEU A 11 3.10 16.53 5.58
CA LEU A 11 3.33 15.10 5.57
C LEU A 11 3.56 14.52 6.98
N VAL A 12 4.42 15.14 7.79
CA VAL A 12 4.70 14.65 9.16
C VAL A 12 3.46 14.75 10.03
N VAL A 13 2.72 15.87 9.94
CA VAL A 13 1.46 16.05 10.68
C VAL A 13 0.45 14.99 10.25
N ALA A 14 0.21 14.82 8.95
CA ALA A 14 -0.74 13.83 8.44
C ALA A 14 -0.36 12.40 8.85
N MET A 15 0.90 12.01 8.67
CA MET A 15 1.38 10.68 9.04
C MET A 15 1.29 10.43 10.54
N SER A 16 1.60 11.43 11.38
CA SER A 16 1.46 11.29 12.83
C SER A 16 0.02 11.05 13.27
N ILE A 17 -0.95 11.74 12.64
CA ILE A 17 -2.37 11.54 12.91
C ILE A 17 -2.81 10.14 12.48
N ILE A 18 -2.39 9.68 11.30
CA ILE A 18 -2.72 8.34 10.80
C ILE A 18 -2.19 7.26 11.74
N VAL A 19 -0.93 7.36 12.15
CA VAL A 19 -0.32 6.41 13.10
C VAL A 19 -1.09 6.41 14.42
N PHE A 20 -1.41 7.59 14.97
CA PHE A 20 -2.17 7.68 16.22
C PHE A 20 -3.56 7.03 16.10
N LEU A 21 -4.30 7.30 15.02
CA LEU A 21 -5.62 6.73 14.78
C LEU A 21 -5.57 5.20 14.59
N TYR A 22 -4.61 4.69 13.82
CA TYR A 22 -4.47 3.25 13.59
C TYR A 22 -3.96 2.52 14.83
N SER A 23 -3.04 3.09 15.60
CA SER A 23 -2.57 2.52 16.86
C SER A 23 -3.69 2.44 17.90
N THR A 24 -4.50 3.50 18.04
CA THR A 24 -5.65 3.49 18.98
C THR A 24 -6.72 2.49 18.56
N LEU A 25 -7.08 2.44 17.27
CA LEU A 25 -7.99 1.42 16.74
C LEU A 25 -7.47 -0.01 16.94
N GLY A 26 -6.17 -0.23 16.71
CA GLY A 26 -5.52 -1.53 16.92
C GLY A 26 -5.55 -1.95 18.40
N LEU A 27 -5.20 -1.03 19.31
CA LEU A 27 -5.17 -1.29 20.75
C LEU A 27 -6.58 -1.60 21.30
N PHE A 28 -7.58 -0.76 20.99
CA PHE A 28 -8.94 -1.00 21.42
C PHE A 28 -9.57 -2.23 20.75
N GLY A 29 -9.21 -2.51 19.49
CA GLY A 29 -9.59 -3.75 18.80
C GLY A 29 -9.07 -4.99 19.52
N TYR A 30 -7.79 -4.99 19.90
CA TYR A 30 -7.20 -6.09 20.67
C TYR A 30 -7.82 -6.22 22.07
N PHE A 31 -8.06 -5.11 22.79
CA PHE A 31 -8.72 -5.17 24.10
C PHE A 31 -10.16 -5.70 24.05
N ARG A 32 -10.87 -5.52 22.93
CA ARG A 32 -12.27 -5.99 22.79
C ARG A 32 -12.38 -7.46 22.43
N TYR A 33 -11.50 -7.97 21.58
CA TYR A 33 -11.57 -9.33 21.02
C TYR A 33 -10.52 -10.29 21.59
N GLY A 34 -9.44 -9.78 22.19
CA GLY A 34 -8.34 -10.56 22.73
C GLY A 34 -7.78 -11.56 21.72
N ASP A 35 -7.56 -12.80 22.17
CA ASP A 35 -7.01 -13.89 21.35
C ASP A 35 -8.00 -14.44 20.31
N ALA A 36 -9.28 -14.01 20.33
CA ALA A 36 -10.27 -14.39 19.33
C ALA A 36 -10.21 -13.50 18.06
N LEU A 37 -9.28 -12.54 18.00
CA LEU A 37 -9.13 -11.62 16.88
C LEU A 37 -8.61 -12.34 15.63
N LYS A 38 -9.49 -12.53 14.65
CA LYS A 38 -9.12 -12.91 13.27
C LYS A 38 -8.24 -11.84 12.61
N GLY A 39 -7.58 -12.21 11.50
CA GLY A 39 -6.60 -11.39 10.76
C GLY A 39 -7.03 -10.02 10.24
N SER A 40 -8.27 -9.60 10.46
CA SER A 40 -8.67 -8.19 10.39
C SER A 40 -9.72 -7.87 11.46
N ILE A 41 -9.67 -6.66 12.01
CA ILE A 41 -10.68 -6.18 12.98
C ILE A 41 -12.09 -6.26 12.34
N THR A 42 -12.19 -5.92 11.06
CA THR A 42 -13.44 -5.93 10.27
C THR A 42 -14.15 -7.27 10.26
N LEU A 43 -13.40 -8.37 10.31
CA LEU A 43 -13.93 -9.73 10.29
C LEU A 43 -14.49 -10.18 11.65
N ASN A 44 -14.10 -9.51 12.74
CA ASN A 44 -14.55 -9.82 14.10
C ASN A 44 -15.76 -8.99 14.55
N LEU A 45 -16.16 -7.96 13.80
CA LEU A 45 -17.32 -7.16 14.20
C LEU A 45 -18.59 -8.03 14.31
N PRO A 46 -19.33 -7.95 15.44
CA PRO A 46 -20.59 -8.67 15.60
C PRO A 46 -21.63 -8.18 14.58
N ILE A 47 -22.59 -9.03 14.25
CA ILE A 47 -23.69 -8.68 13.31
C ILE A 47 -24.94 -8.26 14.09
N ASP A 48 -24.99 -8.55 15.39
CA ASP A 48 -26.18 -8.27 16.21
C ASP A 48 -26.22 -6.80 16.71
N ASP A 49 -25.07 -6.12 16.73
CA ASP A 49 -24.97 -4.74 17.20
C ASP A 49 -25.15 -3.74 16.04
N TRP A 50 -26.15 -2.87 16.13
CA TRP A 50 -26.39 -1.77 15.18
C TRP A 50 -25.13 -0.96 14.78
N PRO A 51 -24.27 -0.48 15.72
CA PRO A 51 -23.08 0.26 15.35
C PRO A 51 -22.06 -0.57 14.55
N ALA A 52 -21.98 -1.87 14.81
CA ALA A 52 -21.06 -2.77 14.12
C ALA A 52 -21.51 -3.02 12.67
N ILE A 53 -22.81 -3.16 12.45
CA ILE A 53 -23.40 -3.25 11.10
C ILE A 53 -23.11 -1.96 10.33
N CYS A 54 -23.36 -0.78 10.93
CA CYS A 54 -23.08 0.50 10.30
C CYS A 54 -21.59 0.62 9.89
N ALA A 55 -20.67 0.26 10.78
CA ALA A 55 -19.24 0.28 10.48
C ALA A 55 -18.87 -0.64 9.30
N LYS A 56 -19.41 -1.87 9.25
CA LYS A 56 -19.21 -2.78 8.11
C LYS A 56 -19.71 -2.19 6.80
N VAL A 57 -20.88 -1.55 6.80
CA VAL A 57 -21.44 -0.89 5.60
C VAL A 57 -20.56 0.27 5.15
N PHE A 58 -20.09 1.12 6.08
CA PHE A 58 -19.18 2.22 5.74
C PHE A 58 -17.86 1.73 5.15
N ILE A 59 -17.30 0.64 5.69
CA ILE A 59 -16.07 0.05 5.17
C ILE A 59 -16.30 -0.53 3.77
N ALA A 60 -17.40 -1.26 3.57
CA ALA A 60 -17.76 -1.79 2.25
C ALA A 60 -17.94 -0.66 1.23
N LEU A 61 -18.63 0.42 1.61
CA LEU A 61 -18.84 1.60 0.77
C LEU A 61 -17.52 2.32 0.46
N SER A 62 -16.62 2.45 1.44
CA SER A 62 -15.29 3.03 1.25
C SER A 62 -14.46 2.21 0.25
N ILE A 63 -14.46 0.88 0.37
CA ILE A 63 -13.77 -0.02 -0.57
C ILE A 63 -14.39 0.10 -1.97
N PHE A 64 -15.72 0.12 -2.06
CA PHE A 64 -16.44 0.28 -3.33
C PHE A 64 -16.04 1.57 -4.06
N PHE A 65 -15.90 2.69 -3.35
CA PHE A 65 -15.46 3.95 -3.96
C PHE A 65 -13.95 4.01 -4.23
N THR A 66 -13.12 3.35 -3.42
CA THR A 66 -11.66 3.41 -3.56
C THR A 66 -11.16 2.47 -4.66
N TYR A 67 -11.80 1.33 -4.87
CA TYR A 67 -11.36 0.32 -5.83
C TYR A 67 -11.21 0.84 -7.28
N PRO A 68 -12.19 1.57 -7.86
CA PRO A 68 -12.05 2.15 -9.18
C PRO A 68 -10.87 3.13 -9.30
N LEU A 69 -10.61 3.92 -8.24
CA LEU A 69 -9.51 4.89 -8.21
C LEU A 69 -8.14 4.20 -8.22
N GLN A 70 -7.98 3.13 -7.44
CA GLN A 70 -6.75 2.34 -7.43
C GLN A 70 -6.52 1.66 -8.78
N PHE A 71 -7.58 1.08 -9.35
CA PHE A 71 -7.50 0.34 -10.61
C PHE A 71 -7.27 1.25 -11.82
N PHE A 72 -7.72 2.52 -11.75
CA PHE A 72 -7.43 3.55 -12.75
C PHE A 72 -5.92 3.75 -12.91
N VAL A 73 -5.17 3.86 -11.82
CA VAL A 73 -3.71 4.04 -11.86
C VAL A 73 -3.02 2.85 -12.50
N VAL A 74 -3.44 1.63 -12.13
CA VAL A 74 -2.90 0.39 -12.72
C VAL A 74 -3.15 0.36 -14.23
N PHE A 75 -4.35 0.71 -14.68
CA PHE A 75 -4.65 0.72 -16.11
C PHE A 75 -3.98 1.83 -16.88
N ASP A 76 -3.84 3.02 -16.32
CA ASP A 76 -3.14 4.11 -16.98
C ASP A 76 -1.68 3.71 -17.26
N VAL A 77 -1.02 3.13 -16.25
CA VAL A 77 0.34 2.61 -16.37
C VAL A 77 0.40 1.49 -17.41
N PHE A 78 -0.45 0.47 -17.31
CA PHE A 78 -0.50 -0.64 -18.27
C PHE A 78 -0.72 -0.14 -19.71
N THR A 79 -1.67 0.78 -19.89
CA THR A 79 -2.01 1.37 -21.18
C THR A 79 -0.82 2.10 -21.77
N ARG A 80 -0.06 2.85 -20.96
CA ARG A 80 1.13 3.57 -21.41
C ARG A 80 2.23 2.64 -21.95
N TYR A 81 2.41 1.46 -21.33
CA TYR A 81 3.37 0.46 -21.81
C TYR A 81 2.90 -0.31 -23.05
N VAL A 82 1.59 -0.50 -23.18
CA VAL A 82 0.99 -1.29 -24.27
C VAL A 82 0.70 -0.45 -25.52
N LYS A 83 0.44 0.86 -25.37
CA LYS A 83 0.18 1.81 -26.47
C LYS A 83 1.15 1.71 -27.65
N PRO A 84 2.49 1.70 -27.46
CA PRO A 84 3.43 1.62 -28.59
C PRO A 84 3.44 0.26 -29.29
N ARG A 85 2.81 -0.78 -28.74
CA ARG A 85 2.85 -2.16 -29.26
C ARG A 85 1.57 -2.59 -29.97
N ILE A 86 0.51 -1.80 -29.94
CA ILE A 86 -0.81 -2.17 -30.47
C ILE A 86 -1.21 -1.28 -31.65
N LYS A 87 -1.73 -1.91 -32.71
CA LYS A 87 -2.33 -1.21 -33.86
C LYS A 87 -3.62 -0.52 -33.45
N GLU A 88 -3.81 0.70 -33.94
CA GLU A 88 -4.91 1.61 -33.57
C GLU A 88 -6.32 0.99 -33.72
N ASN A 89 -6.51 0.11 -34.71
CA ASN A 89 -7.77 -0.61 -34.93
C ASN A 89 -8.19 -1.55 -33.80
N TYR A 90 -7.26 -2.06 -32.98
CA TYR A 90 -7.58 -2.97 -31.87
C TYR A 90 -7.56 -2.28 -30.49
N TRP A 91 -7.28 -0.98 -30.44
CA TRP A 91 -7.06 -0.26 -29.19
C TRP A 91 -8.23 -0.33 -28.22
N SER A 92 -9.46 -0.09 -28.71
CA SER A 92 -10.67 -0.13 -27.89
C SER A 92 -10.93 -1.53 -27.32
N THR A 93 -10.80 -2.55 -28.17
CA THR A 93 -10.98 -3.96 -27.78
C THR A 93 -9.93 -4.39 -26.76
N THR A 94 -8.65 -4.02 -26.95
CA THR A 94 -7.60 -4.37 -26.00
C THR A 94 -7.81 -3.70 -24.65
N GLN A 95 -8.24 -2.43 -24.60
CA GLN A 95 -8.54 -1.79 -23.32
C GLN A 95 -9.69 -2.48 -22.58
N PHE A 96 -10.76 -2.84 -23.28
CA PHE A 96 -11.89 -3.54 -22.68
C PHE A 96 -11.52 -4.92 -22.16
N VAL A 97 -10.78 -5.70 -22.96
CA VAL A 97 -10.30 -7.04 -22.57
C VAL A 97 -9.32 -6.96 -21.39
N ALA A 98 -8.38 -6.01 -21.40
CA ALA A 98 -7.45 -5.82 -20.29
C ALA A 98 -8.18 -5.46 -18.99
N ARG A 99 -9.25 -4.64 -19.07
CA ARG A 99 -10.14 -4.31 -17.96
C ARG A 99 -10.79 -5.53 -17.35
N ILE A 100 -11.43 -6.34 -18.17
CA ILE A 100 -12.09 -7.57 -17.71
C ILE A 100 -11.07 -8.53 -17.12
N LEU A 101 -9.95 -8.78 -17.82
CA LEU A 101 -8.91 -9.68 -17.34
C LEU A 101 -8.33 -9.24 -16.00
N GLY A 102 -8.08 -7.93 -15.81
CA GLY A 102 -7.58 -7.41 -14.55
C GLY A 102 -8.56 -7.63 -13.39
N VAL A 103 -9.86 -7.38 -13.59
CA VAL A 103 -10.87 -7.63 -12.54
C VAL A 103 -11.01 -9.13 -12.27
N CYS A 104 -11.08 -9.96 -13.32
CA CYS A 104 -11.14 -11.40 -13.17
C CYS A 104 -9.94 -11.94 -12.40
N PHE A 105 -8.74 -11.44 -12.68
CA PHE A 105 -7.53 -11.80 -11.95
C PHE A 105 -7.61 -11.44 -10.46
N CYS A 106 -8.09 -10.24 -10.12
CA CYS A 106 -8.32 -9.84 -8.73
C CYS A 106 -9.33 -10.76 -8.03
N VAL A 107 -10.43 -11.13 -8.70
CA VAL A 107 -11.43 -12.05 -8.15
C VAL A 107 -10.86 -13.44 -7.93
N ILE A 108 -10.07 -13.96 -8.88
CA ILE A 108 -9.40 -15.27 -8.75
C ILE A 108 -8.48 -15.28 -7.53
N ILE A 109 -7.66 -14.23 -7.33
CA ILE A 109 -6.80 -14.11 -6.14
C ILE A 109 -7.63 -14.09 -4.86
N GLY A 110 -8.73 -13.32 -4.83
CA GLY A 110 -9.61 -13.23 -3.66
C GLY A 110 -10.26 -14.57 -3.29
N VAL A 111 -10.59 -15.41 -4.28
CA VAL A 111 -11.13 -16.76 -4.04
C VAL A 111 -10.04 -17.75 -3.65
N ALA A 112 -8.85 -17.66 -4.26
CA ALA A 112 -7.75 -18.58 -4.02
C ALA A 112 -7.11 -18.41 -2.63
N LEU A 113 -7.09 -17.19 -2.08
CA LEU A 113 -6.42 -16.87 -0.82
C LEU A 113 -7.42 -16.26 0.19
N PRO A 114 -8.06 -17.09 1.04
CA PRO A 114 -9.06 -16.62 2.01
C PRO A 114 -8.46 -15.93 3.25
N LEU A 115 -7.14 -16.03 3.45
CA LEU A 115 -6.42 -15.47 4.61
C LEU A 115 -5.90 -14.06 4.28
N LEU A 116 -6.75 -13.04 4.48
CA LEU A 116 -6.41 -11.63 4.16
C LEU A 116 -5.12 -11.15 4.83
N GLU A 117 -4.89 -11.53 6.08
CA GLU A 117 -3.70 -11.12 6.86
C GLU A 117 -2.39 -11.53 6.17
N GLN A 118 -2.31 -12.79 5.71
CA GLN A 118 -1.11 -13.30 5.07
C GLN A 118 -0.82 -12.57 3.76
N ILE A 119 -1.86 -12.27 2.98
CA ILE A 119 -1.73 -11.52 1.72
C ILE A 119 -1.22 -10.11 2.01
N ILE A 120 -1.83 -9.41 2.98
CA ILE A 120 -1.44 -8.04 3.34
C ILE A 120 0.02 -8.01 3.81
N ASN A 121 0.44 -8.99 4.61
CA ASN A 121 1.82 -9.11 5.07
C ASN A 121 2.80 -9.35 3.93
N ILE A 122 2.52 -10.32 3.04
CA ILE A 122 3.41 -10.63 1.90
C ILE A 122 3.51 -9.45 0.93
N VAL A 123 2.36 -8.89 0.53
CA VAL A 123 2.30 -7.75 -0.40
C VAL A 123 2.97 -6.53 0.25
N GLY A 124 2.71 -6.28 1.53
CA GLY A 124 3.35 -5.21 2.29
C GLY A 124 4.87 -5.38 2.35
N ALA A 125 5.35 -6.52 2.85
CA ALA A 125 6.77 -6.82 2.96
C ALA A 125 7.49 -6.69 1.63
N MET A 126 6.92 -7.23 0.54
CA MET A 126 7.53 -7.21 -0.78
C MET A 126 7.53 -5.81 -1.40
N PHE A 127 6.36 -5.20 -1.57
CA PHE A 127 6.24 -3.96 -2.33
C PHE A 127 6.69 -2.75 -1.53
N TYR A 128 6.38 -2.66 -0.24
CA TYR A 128 6.79 -1.52 0.58
C TYR A 128 8.29 -1.52 0.84
N SER A 129 8.90 -2.69 1.06
CA SER A 129 10.37 -2.76 1.20
C SER A 129 11.07 -2.28 -0.07
N ILE A 130 10.65 -2.79 -1.24
CA ILE A 130 11.28 -2.42 -2.51
C ILE A 130 11.01 -0.95 -2.85
N LEU A 131 9.74 -0.53 -2.89
CA LEU A 131 9.34 0.80 -3.38
C LEU A 131 9.52 1.91 -2.34
N GLY A 132 9.23 1.62 -1.07
CA GLY A 132 9.21 2.60 0.02
C GLY A 132 10.55 2.78 0.73
N ILE A 133 11.39 1.74 0.75
CA ILE A 133 12.66 1.75 1.50
C ILE A 133 13.86 1.68 0.56
N ILE A 134 13.97 0.63 -0.26
CA ILE A 134 15.17 0.36 -1.06
C ILE A 134 15.35 1.37 -2.20
N ILE A 135 14.32 1.58 -3.03
CA ILE A 135 14.41 2.54 -4.17
C ILE A 135 14.83 3.95 -3.73
N PRO A 136 14.18 4.61 -2.74
CA PRO A 136 14.59 5.95 -2.34
C PRO A 136 16.01 5.99 -1.75
N ALA A 137 16.43 4.97 -1.01
CA ALA A 137 17.80 4.88 -0.48
C ALA A 137 18.84 4.73 -1.62
N VAL A 138 18.54 3.93 -2.64
CA VAL A 138 19.38 3.78 -3.83
C VAL A 138 19.44 5.10 -4.62
N ILE A 139 18.29 5.75 -4.85
CA ILE A 139 18.23 7.04 -5.56
C ILE A 139 19.02 8.11 -4.80
N GLU A 140 18.88 8.21 -3.47
CA GLU A 140 19.65 9.18 -2.67
C GLU A 140 21.16 8.92 -2.76
N THR A 141 21.56 7.64 -2.75
CA THR A 141 22.97 7.24 -2.88
C THR A 141 23.55 7.59 -4.24
N VAL A 142 22.82 7.32 -5.33
CA VAL A 142 23.24 7.65 -6.70
C VAL A 142 23.27 9.16 -6.91
N PHE A 143 22.27 9.88 -6.40
CA PHE A 143 22.16 11.32 -6.59
C PHE A 143 23.23 12.11 -5.81
N ARG A 144 23.58 11.67 -4.60
CA ARG A 144 24.60 12.32 -3.74
C ARG A 144 26.00 11.73 -3.90
N TRP A 145 26.28 11.00 -4.98
CA TRP A 145 27.56 10.30 -5.16
C TRP A 145 28.81 11.19 -5.09
N TYR A 146 28.69 12.46 -5.47
CA TYR A 146 29.81 13.42 -5.41
C TYR A 146 29.97 14.12 -4.04
N ASP A 147 28.91 14.15 -3.22
CA ASP A 147 28.88 14.85 -1.94
C ASP A 147 28.13 14.00 -0.89
N LEU A 148 28.83 12.98 -0.37
CA LEU A 148 28.29 12.01 0.61
C LEU A 148 28.21 12.56 2.05
N GLY A 149 28.47 13.86 2.24
CA GLY A 149 28.50 14.53 3.53
C GLY A 149 29.75 14.20 4.36
N ARG A 150 29.83 14.77 5.56
CA ARG A 150 30.98 14.57 6.45
C ARG A 150 31.08 13.09 6.85
N TYR A 151 32.26 12.50 6.67
CA TYR A 151 32.56 11.10 7.02
C TYR A 151 31.72 10.03 6.29
N ASN A 152 31.16 10.33 5.11
CA ASN A 152 30.26 9.42 4.36
C ASN A 152 29.02 8.97 5.16
N TRP A 153 28.52 9.81 6.08
CA TRP A 153 27.35 9.49 6.91
C TRP A 153 26.11 9.10 6.09
N VAL A 154 25.91 9.74 4.93
CA VAL A 154 24.78 9.45 4.04
C VAL A 154 24.85 8.02 3.50
N LEU A 155 26.06 7.54 3.18
CA LEU A 155 26.29 6.19 2.67
C LEU A 155 26.00 5.14 3.74
N TRP A 156 26.52 5.33 4.96
CA TRP A 156 26.25 4.43 6.08
C TRP A 156 24.76 4.37 6.44
N LYS A 157 24.09 5.54 6.51
CA LYS A 157 22.64 5.62 6.71
C LYS A 157 21.88 4.81 5.65
N ASN A 158 22.21 5.00 4.37
CA ASN A 158 21.53 4.32 3.27
C ASN A 158 21.81 2.81 3.25
N ILE A 159 23.02 2.35 3.59
CA ILE A 159 23.32 0.92 3.75
C ILE A 159 22.46 0.32 4.85
N VAL A 160 22.35 0.96 6.01
CA VAL A 160 21.50 0.48 7.12
C VAL A 160 20.04 0.40 6.67
N ILE A 161 19.54 1.39 5.93
CA ILE A 161 18.17 1.40 5.39
C ILE A 161 17.96 0.25 4.40
N ILE A 162 18.91 -0.01 3.50
CA ILE A 162 18.80 -1.12 2.54
C ILE A 162 18.83 -2.47 3.27
N LEU A 163 19.73 -2.66 4.23
CA LEU A 163 19.78 -3.89 5.04
C LEU A 163 18.48 -4.12 5.80
N PHE A 164 17.91 -3.07 6.39
CA PHE A 164 16.62 -3.13 7.05
C PHE A 164 15.48 -3.50 6.09
N GLY A 165 15.47 -2.91 4.89
CA GLY A 165 14.54 -3.30 3.82
C GLY A 165 14.69 -4.77 3.42
N SER A 166 15.91 -5.25 3.20
CA SER A 166 16.17 -6.66 2.88
C SER A 166 15.74 -7.60 4.00
N PHE A 167 15.88 -7.21 5.27
CA PHE A 167 15.37 -7.98 6.40
C PHE A 167 13.84 -8.07 6.38
N ILE A 168 13.14 -6.96 6.17
CA ILE A 168 11.66 -6.93 6.05
C ILE A 168 11.18 -7.81 4.89
N LEU A 169 11.94 -7.90 3.79
CA LEU A 169 11.56 -8.72 2.65
C LEU A 169 11.62 -10.24 2.95
N ILE A 170 12.49 -10.65 3.88
CA ILE A 170 12.72 -12.06 4.23
C ILE A 170 11.83 -12.49 5.40
N SER A 171 11.54 -11.59 6.33
CA SER A 171 10.71 -11.82 7.51
C SER A 171 9.22 -11.89 7.19
#